data_AF-A0A9E0R0F4-F1
#
_entry.id   AF-A0A9E0R0F4-F1
#
_cell.length_a   1.000
_cell.length_b   1.000
_cell.length_c   1.000
_cell.angle_alpha   90.00
_cell.angle_beta   90.00
_cell.angle_gamma   90.00
#
_symmetry.space_group_name_H-M   'P 1'
#
loop_
_entity.id
_entity.type
_entity.pdbx_description
1 polymer ?
#
loop_
_entity_poly.entity_id
_entity_poly.type
_entity_poly.pdbx_seq_one_letter_code
_entity_poly.pdbx_strand_id
1 'polypeptide(L)' 'MNRKTEEYKKAVALNYDHQGAPKVTAQGQGLIAEQIIRLAQENEIH' A
#
# COMPACT_ATOMS: atom_id res chain seq x y z
N MET A 1 -18.96 -24.38 3.24
CA MET A 1 -17.66 -23.87 3.70
C MET A 1 -17.52 -22.43 3.24
N ASN A 2 -17.72 -21.46 4.14
CA ASN A 2 -17.58 -20.03 3.85
C ASN A 2 -16.11 -19.73 3.57
N ARG A 3 -15.72 -19.65 2.30
CA ARG A 3 -14.47 -18.98 1.91
C ARG A 3 -14.67 -17.52 2.28
N LYS A 4 -14.33 -17.13 3.51
CA LYS A 4 -13.95 -15.74 3.77
C LYS A 4 -12.86 -15.48 2.73
N THR A 5 -13.24 -14.68 1.74
CA THR A 5 -12.37 -13.98 0.80
C THR A 5 -10.95 -13.97 1.35
N GLU A 6 -10.06 -14.76 0.75
CA GLU A 6 -8.61 -14.52 0.83
C GLU A 6 -8.45 -13.01 0.76
N GLU A 7 -8.03 -12.40 1.85
CA GLU A 7 -8.01 -10.95 2.02
C GLU A 7 -7.19 -10.40 0.85
N TYR A 8 -7.87 -9.84 -0.16
CA TYR A 8 -7.21 -9.25 -1.31
C TYR A 8 -6.41 -8.06 -0.78
N LYS A 9 -5.13 -8.31 -0.47
CA LYS A 9 -4.24 -7.30 0.05
C LYS A 9 -4.20 -6.15 -0.95
N LYS A 10 -4.53 -4.96 -0.48
CA LYS A 10 -4.46 -3.71 -1.24
C LYS A 10 -3.53 -2.77 -0.49
N ALA A 11 -2.63 -2.12 -1.20
CA ALA A 11 -1.74 -1.11 -0.67
C ALA A 11 -1.84 0.17 -1.50
N VAL A 12 -1.76 1.32 -0.83
CA VAL A 12 -1.71 2.65 -1.43
C VAL A 12 -0.63 3.45 -0.71
N ALA A 13 0.38 3.87 -1.44
CA ALA A 13 1.42 4.77 -0.92
C ALA A 13 0.98 6.23 -1.13
N LEU A 14 1.11 7.03 -0.07
CA LEU A 14 0.79 8.44 -0.06
C LEU A 14 2.06 9.23 0.21
N ASN A 15 2.21 10.36 -0.48
CA ASN A 15 3.23 11.35 -0.20
C ASN A 15 2.58 12.67 0.22
N TYR A 16 3.10 13.25 1.30
CA TYR A 16 2.65 14.53 1.82
C TYR A 16 3.80 15.51 1.92
N ASP A 17 3.76 16.57 1.12
CA ASP A 17 4.77 17.63 1.03
C ASP A 17 4.48 18.81 1.99
N HIS A 18 3.61 18.59 2.98
CA HIS A 18 3.08 19.62 3.90
C HIS A 18 2.37 20.80 3.21
N GLN A 19 2.06 20.68 1.91
CA GLN A 19 1.40 21.73 1.13
C GLN A 19 0.18 21.17 0.38
N GLY A 20 -1.01 21.50 0.86
CA GLY A 20 -2.26 21.04 0.25
C GLY A 20 -2.63 19.63 0.71
N ALA A 21 -3.15 18.80 -0.20
CA ALA A 21 -3.62 17.45 0.11
C ALA A 21 -2.55 16.38 -0.25
N PRO A 22 -2.43 15.29 0.53
CA PRO A 22 -1.57 14.16 0.18
C PRO A 22 -1.86 13.61 -1.22
N LYS A 23 -0.80 13.23 -1.93
CA LYS A 23 -0.90 12.67 -3.28
C LYS A 23 -0.60 11.18 -3.25
N VAL A 24 -1.32 10.43 -4.07
CA VAL A 24 -1.06 9.01 -4.28
C VAL A 24 0.19 8.85 -5.15
N THR A 25 1.16 8.07 -4.69
CA THR A 25 2.40 7.80 -5.42
C THR A 25 2.49 6.38 -5.95
N ALA A 26 1.86 5.41 -5.28
CA ALA A 26 1.77 4.03 -5.75
C ALA A 26 0.49 3.36 -5.27
N GLN A 27 -0.04 2.41 -6.06
CA GLN A 27 -1.23 1.64 -5.73
C GLN A 27 -1.09 0.23 -6.26
N GLY A 28 -1.54 -0.76 -5.50
CA GLY A 28 -1.43 -2.16 -5.90
C GLY A 28 -2.37 -3.08 -5.15
N GLN A 29 -2.55 -4.28 -5.71
CA GLN A 29 -3.29 -5.38 -5.13
C GLN A 29 -2.49 -6.68 -5.24
N GLY A 30 -2.79 -7.66 -4.38
CA GLY A 30 -2.13 -8.96 -4.37
C GLY A 30 -0.61 -8.83 -4.25
N LEU A 31 0.13 -9.43 -5.17
CA LEU A 31 1.61 -9.41 -5.19
C LEU A 31 2.18 -7.98 -5.22
N ILE A 32 1.54 -7.06 -5.93
CA ILE A 32 1.98 -5.66 -6.01
C ILE A 32 1.81 -4.97 -4.65
N ALA A 33 0.71 -5.26 -3.93
CA ALA A 33 0.51 -4.72 -2.59
C ALA A 33 1.59 -5.22 -1.62
N GLU A 34 1.98 -6.50 -1.72
CA GLU A 34 3.06 -7.06 -0.91
C GLU A 34 4.43 -6.43 -1.23
N GLN A 35 4.70 -6.12 -2.50
CA GLN A 35 5.92 -5.41 -2.88
C GLN A 35 5.93 -3.98 -2.35
N ILE A 36 4.82 -3.26 -2.43
CA ILE A 36 4.70 -1.90 -1.88
C ILE A 36 4.99 -1.90 -0.37
N ILE A 37 4.41 -2.85 0.38
CA ILE A 37 4.62 -2.96 1.83
C ILE A 37 6.08 -3.33 2.15
N ARG A 38 6.68 -4.28 1.43
CA ARG A 38 8.10 -4.63 1.62
C ARG A 38 9.02 -3.43 1.41
N LEU A 39 8.84 -2.70 0.31
CA LEU A 39 9.62 -1.49 0.03
C LEU A 39 9.43 -0.41 1.10
N ALA A 40 8.21 -0.23 1.60
CA ALA A 40 7.94 0.73 2.68
C ALA A 40 8.74 0.35 3.94
N GLN A 41 8.69 -0.93 4.34
CA GLN A 41 9.44 -1.44 5.50
C GLN A 41 10.96 -1.30 5.34
N GLU A 42 11.50 -1.62 4.16
CA GLU A 42 12.94 -1.49 3.86
C GLU A 42 13.44 -0.04 3.94
N ASN A 43 12.57 0.92 3.66
CA ASN A 43 12.88 2.35 3.72
C ASN A 43 12.41 3.01 5.02
N GLU A 44 11.95 2.23 6.00
CA GLU A 44 11.40 2.70 7.29
C GLU A 44 10.19 3.66 7.13
N ILE A 45 9.49 3.55 6.01
CA ILE A 45 8.25 4.28 5.69
C ILE A 45 7.06 3.48 6.22
N HIS A 46 6.15 4.13 6.94
CA HIS A 46 4.98 3.53 7.59
C HIS A 46 3.66 4.08 7.03
#